data_AF-A0A7G8ZKL5-F1
#
_entry.id   AF-A0A7G8ZKL5-F1
#
_cell.length_a   1.000
_cell.length_b   1.000
_cell.length_c   1.000
_cell.angle_alpha   90.00
_cell.angle_beta   90.00
_cell.angle_gamma   90.00
#
_symmetry.space_group_name_H-M   'P 1'
#
loop_
_entity.id
_entity.type
_entity.pdbx_description
1 polymer ?
#
loop_
_entity_poly.entity_id
_entity_poly.type
_entity_poly.pdbx_seq_one_letter_code
_entity_poly.pdbx_strand_id
1 'polypeptide(L)' 'MNTAYNTSLNAMTAAQAQVAQSARQIANPRADESGVIEALIAIKEAEALHAAAASVARTTADMEQHLIDIMA' A
#
# COMPACT_ATOMS: atom_id res chain seq x y z
N MET A 1 -7.91 11.93 13.74
CA MET A 1 -7.02 10.75 13.50
C MET A 1 -7.64 9.73 12.57
N ASN A 2 -8.95 9.46 12.69
CA ASN A 2 -9.69 8.52 11.82
C ASN A 2 -9.48 8.74 10.30
N THR A 3 -9.39 9.99 9.82
CA THR A 3 -9.15 10.30 8.40
C THR A 3 -7.78 9.82 7.90
N ALA A 4 -6.70 10.01 8.69
CA ALA A 4 -5.36 9.58 8.29
C ALA A 4 -5.26 8.05 8.27
N TYR A 5 -5.78 7.41 9.32
CA TYR A 5 -5.85 5.95 9.41
C TYR A 5 -6.66 5.34 8.25
N ASN A 6 -7.86 5.83 7.98
CA ASN A 6 -8.70 5.33 6.89
C ASN A 6 -8.09 5.62 5.51
N THR A 7 -7.44 6.78 5.34
CA THR A 7 -6.70 7.10 4.11
C THR A 7 -5.57 6.11 3.89
N SER A 8 -4.81 5.78 4.93
CA SER A 8 -3.76 4.77 4.87
C SER A 8 -4.29 3.39 4.54
N LEU A 9 -5.40 2.96 5.14
CA LEU A 9 -6.03 1.67 4.82
C LEU A 9 -6.50 1.59 3.37
N ASN A 10 -7.10 2.67 2.86
CA ASN A 10 -7.52 2.76 1.47
C ASN A 10 -6.31 2.73 0.52
N ALA A 11 -5.23 3.44 0.85
CA ALA A 11 -3.99 3.43 0.09
C ALA A 11 -3.33 2.05 0.06
N MET A 12 -3.30 1.33 1.20
CA MET A 12 -2.83 -0.05 1.27
C MET A 12 -3.68 -0.98 0.39
N THR A 13 -5.00 -0.85 0.44
CA THR A 13 -5.92 -1.66 -0.37
C THR A 13 -5.74 -1.39 -1.86
N ALA A 14 -5.61 -0.13 -2.25
CA ALA A 14 -5.35 0.27 -3.64
C ALA A 14 -4.00 -0.25 -4.13
N ALA A 15 -2.96 -0.16 -3.31
CA ALA A 15 -1.64 -0.70 -3.63
C ALA A 15 -1.67 -2.22 -3.83
N GLN A 16 -2.38 -2.97 -2.99
CA GLN A 16 -2.55 -4.41 -3.16
C GLN A 16 -3.31 -4.77 -4.44
N ALA A 17 -4.36 -4.00 -4.77
CA ALA A 17 -5.09 -4.18 -6.03
C ALA A 17 -4.20 -3.93 -7.25
N GLN A 18 -3.33 -2.91 -7.19
CA GLN A 18 -2.34 -2.62 -8.23
C GLN A 18 -1.34 -3.76 -8.40
N VAL A 19 -0.79 -4.29 -7.30
CA VAL A 19 0.11 -5.46 -7.35
C VAL A 19 -0.58 -6.65 -8.02
N ALA A 20 -1.83 -6.95 -7.64
CA ALA A 20 -2.58 -8.06 -8.22
C ALA A 20 -2.84 -7.86 -9.73
N GLN A 21 -3.11 -6.64 -10.17
CA GLN A 21 -3.29 -6.32 -11.59
C GLN A 21 -1.98 -6.47 -12.37
N SER A 22 -0.88 -5.90 -11.89
CA SER A 22 0.43 -5.98 -12.54
C SER A 22 0.96 -7.42 -12.56
N ALA A 23 0.73 -8.21 -11.51
CA ALA A 23 1.08 -9.63 -11.50
C ALA A 23 0.37 -10.43 -12.60
N ARG A 24 -0.91 -10.12 -12.89
CA ARG A 24 -1.63 -10.73 -14.02
C ARG A 24 -1.06 -10.34 -15.37
N GLN A 25 -0.54 -9.11 -15.51
CA GLN A 25 0.13 -8.67 -16.73
C GLN A 25 1.44 -9.42 -16.95
N ILE A 26 2.23 -9.66 -15.90
CA ILE A 26 3.45 -10.47 -15.97
C ILE A 26 3.14 -11.91 -16.36
N ALA A 27 2.10 -12.50 -15.78
CA ALA A 27 1.68 -13.87 -16.08
C ALA A 27 1.02 -14.02 -17.48
N ASN A 28 0.77 -12.92 -18.19
CA ASN A 28 0.16 -12.97 -19.51
C ASN A 28 1.19 -13.44 -20.56
N PRO A 29 1.00 -14.60 -21.21
CA PRO A 29 1.94 -15.14 -22.19
C PRO A 29 2.07 -14.31 -23.48
N ARG A 30 1.27 -13.24 -23.62
CA ARG A 30 1.36 -12.27 -24.72
C ARG A 30 2.06 -10.96 -24.34
N ALA A 31 2.51 -10.81 -23.10
CA ALA A 31 3.26 -9.63 -22.68
C ALA A 31 4.64 -9.63 -23.38
N ASP A 32 5.03 -8.49 -23.94
CA ASP A 32 6.39 -8.28 -24.40
C ASP A 32 7.32 -8.05 -23.19
N GLU A 33 8.63 -8.21 -23.39
CA GLU A 33 9.62 -8.06 -22.32
C GLU A 33 9.55 -6.66 -21.67
N SER A 34 9.26 -5.62 -22.46
CA SER A 34 9.09 -4.24 -21.97
C SER A 34 7.89 -4.12 -21.02
N GLY A 35 6.73 -4.68 -21.40
CA GLY A 35 5.53 -4.68 -20.58
C GLY A 35 5.67 -5.49 -19.29
N VAL A 36 6.48 -6.56 -19.30
CA VAL A 36 6.84 -7.30 -18.07
C VAL A 36 7.68 -6.43 -17.13
N ILE A 37 8.68 -5.72 -17.66
CA ILE A 37 9.53 -4.82 -16.86
C ILE A 37 8.70 -3.68 -16.26
N GLU A 38 7.84 -3.04 -17.04
CA GLU A 38 6.93 -1.98 -16.57
C GLU A 38 5.99 -2.49 -15.47
N ALA A 39 5.44 -3.70 -15.63
CA ALA A 39 4.60 -4.31 -14.61
C ALA A 39 5.37 -4.62 -13.32
N LEU A 40 6.65 -5.03 -13.41
CA LEU A 40 7.51 -5.24 -12.24
C LEU A 40 7.84 -3.93 -11.52
N ILE A 41 8.11 -2.85 -12.26
CA ILE A 41 8.31 -1.50 -11.69
C ILE A 41 7.05 -1.06 -10.95
N ALA A 42 5.88 -1.22 -11.57
CA ALA A 42 4.60 -0.88 -10.95
C ALA A 42 4.33 -1.67 -9.66
N ILE A 43 4.72 -2.95 -9.60
CA ILE A 43 4.65 -3.75 -8.35
C ILE A 43 5.54 -3.14 -7.28
N LYS A 44 6.78 -2.76 -7.61
CA LYS A 44 7.72 -2.18 -6.63
C LYS A 44 7.24 -0.83 -6.09
N GLU A 45 6.68 0.01 -6.96
CA GLU A 45 6.06 1.27 -6.57
C GLU A 45 4.85 1.05 -5.64
N ALA A 46 4.00 0.07 -5.97
CA ALA A 46 2.85 -0.27 -5.14
C ALA A 46 3.27 -0.85 -3.77
N GLU A 47 4.30 -1.71 -3.71
CA GLU A 47 4.88 -2.20 -2.46
C GLU A 47 5.42 -1.06 -1.58
N ALA A 48 6.13 -0.10 -2.18
CA ALA A 48 6.65 1.06 -1.47
C ALA A 48 5.50 1.94 -0.92
N LEU A 49 4.46 2.18 -1.71
CA LEU A 49 3.26 2.90 -1.28
C LEU A 49 2.56 2.18 -0.12
N HIS A 50 2.39 0.87 -0.22
CA HIS A 50 1.80 0.05 0.83
C HIS A 50 2.60 0.16 2.15
N ALA A 51 3.92 0.05 2.08
CA ALA A 51 4.79 0.17 3.26
C ALA A 51 4.71 1.56 3.90
N ALA A 52 4.70 2.62 3.10
CA ALA A 52 4.54 3.99 3.59
C ALA A 52 3.18 4.20 4.25
N ALA A 53 2.10 3.73 3.62
CA ALA A 53 0.75 3.82 4.17
C ALA A 53 0.60 3.04 5.48
N ALA A 54 1.20 1.84 5.57
CA ALA A 54 1.23 1.04 6.78
C ALA A 54 1.98 1.73 7.94
N SER A 55 3.08 2.42 7.64
CA SER A 55 3.81 3.22 8.63
C SER A 55 2.94 4.35 9.19
N VAL A 56 2.24 5.10 8.32
CA VAL A 56 1.32 6.16 8.74
C VAL A 56 0.16 5.62 9.58
N ALA A 57 -0.41 4.48 9.19
CA ALA A 57 -1.48 3.82 9.96
C ALA A 57 -0.98 3.44 11.36
N ARG A 58 0.23 2.89 11.48
CA ARG A 58 0.84 2.52 12.77
C ARG A 58 1.09 3.74 13.64
N THR A 59 1.74 4.78 13.12
CA THR A 59 1.97 6.04 13.87
C THR A 59 0.66 6.65 14.35
N THR A 60 -0.39 6.59 13.53
CA THR A 60 -1.72 7.08 13.91
C THR A 60 -2.30 6.24 15.05
N ALA A 61 -2.16 4.91 15.02
CA ALA A 61 -2.62 4.05 16.12
C ALA A 61 -1.82 4.27 17.41
N ASP A 62 -0.50 4.43 17.33
CA ASP A 62 0.37 4.65 18.48
C ASP A 62 0.04 5.98 19.18
N MET A 63 -0.21 7.04 18.40
CA MET A 63 -0.65 8.34 18.91
C MET A 63 -2.04 8.26 19.59
N GLU A 64 -2.96 7.45 19.07
CA GLU A 64 -4.29 7.26 19.67
C GLU A 64 -4.15 6.55 21.02
N GLN A 65 -3.32 5.52 21.09
CA GLN A 65 -3.00 4.84 22.35
C GLN A 65 -2.40 5.80 23.38
N HIS A 66 -1.43 6.63 22.98
CA HIS A 66 -0.84 7.63 23.90
C HIS A 66 -1.86 8.65 24.43
N LEU A 67 -2.82 9.08 23.60
CA LEU A 67 -3.87 9.98 24.06
C LEU A 67 -4.79 9.31 25.07
N ILE A 68 -5.13 8.03 24.88
CA ILE A 68 -5.89 7.24 25.85
C ILE A 68 -5.11 7.12 27.16
N ASP A 69 -3.83 6.79 27.10
CA ASP A 69 -2.97 6.61 28.27
C ASP A 69 -2.82 7.90 29.09
N ILE A 70 -2.80 9.07 28.45
CA ILE A 70 -2.74 10.38 29.14
C ILE A 70 -4.07 10.73 29.84
N MET A 71 -5.21 10.23 29.34
CA MET A 71 -6.53 10.50 29.91
C MET A 71 -6.92 9.54 31.06
N ALA A 72 -6.21 8.43 31.21
CA ALA A 72 -6.43 7.41 32.24
C ALA A 72 -5.77 7.79 33.58
#